data_AF-A0A645HGZ2-F1
#
_entry.id   AF-A0A645HGZ2-F1
#
_cell.length_a   1.000
_cell.length_b   1.000
_cell.length_c   1.000
_cell.angle_alpha   90.00
_cell.angle_beta   90.00
_cell.angle_gamma   90.00
#
_symmetry.space_group_name_H-M   'P 1'
#
loop_
_entity.id
_entity.type
_entity.pdbx_description
1 polymer ?
#
loop_
_entity_poly.entity_id
_entity_poly.type
_entity_poly.pdbx_seq_one_letter_code
_entity_poly.pdbx_strand_id
1 'polypeptide(L)'
;MRCRNIAANVARGVDERLTIHDFRMVQGDDHTNLIFDVVVPAGFELPQAKLKKQIADELHEKDNNFFAVVTVDYSYASGMTQPEKTE
;
A
#
# COMPACT_ATOMS: atom_id res chain seq x y z
N MET A 1 -4.14 14.96 -10.10
CA MET A 1 -3.82 13.91 -9.10
C MET A 1 -2.50 13.22 -9.46
N ARG A 2 -1.33 13.78 -9.12
CA ARG A 2 -0.02 13.17 -9.46
C ARG A 2 0.36 12.02 -8.51
N CYS A 3 0.18 12.20 -7.20
CA CYS A 3 0.61 11.23 -6.18
C CYS A 3 -0.11 9.89 -6.28
N ARG A 4 -1.43 9.89 -6.56
CA ARG A 4 -2.19 8.65 -6.80
C ARG A 4 -1.61 7.85 -7.97
N ASN A 5 -1.22 8.51 -9.06
CA ASN A 5 -0.68 7.82 -10.22
C ASN A 5 0.67 7.18 -9.89
N ILE A 6 1.51 7.88 -9.11
CA ILE A 6 2.79 7.35 -8.61
C ILE A 6 2.55 6.10 -7.75
N ALA A 7 1.66 6.17 -6.76
CA ALA A 7 1.34 5.03 -5.91
C ALA A 7 0.78 3.84 -6.71
N ALA A 8 -0.06 4.10 -7.72
CA ALA A 8 -0.58 3.05 -8.60
C ALA A 8 0.52 2.42 -9.48
N ASN A 9 1.49 3.23 -9.93
CA ASN A 9 2.60 2.77 -10.74
C ASN A 9 3.55 1.89 -9.92
N VAL A 10 3.90 2.32 -8.70
CA VAL A 10 4.69 1.56 -7.72
C VAL A 10 4.00 0.22 -7.41
N ALA A 11 2.72 0.24 -7.06
CA ALA A 11 1.98 -1.00 -6.77
C ALA A 11 1.98 -1.97 -7.96
N ARG A 12 1.79 -1.47 -9.19
CA ARG A 12 1.86 -2.27 -10.43
C ARG A 12 3.27 -2.75 -10.77
N GLY A 13 4.30 -2.00 -10.35
CA GLY A 13 5.70 -2.41 -10.49
C GLY A 13 6.03 -3.61 -9.63
N VAL A 14 5.39 -3.75 -8.46
CA VAL A 14 5.49 -4.95 -7.62
C VAL A 14 4.75 -6.13 -8.23
N ASP A 15 3.47 -5.96 -8.59
CA ASP A 15 2.69 -6.96 -9.35
C ASP A 15 1.57 -6.26 -10.12
N GLU A 16 1.47 -6.55 -11.42
CA GLU A 16 0.54 -5.90 -12.34
C GLU A 16 -0.94 -6.07 -11.96
N ARG A 17 -1.27 -7.11 -11.17
CA ARG A 17 -2.62 -7.43 -10.72
C ARG A 17 -3.05 -6.60 -9.52
N LEU A 18 -2.13 -5.86 -8.89
CA LEU A 18 -2.43 -5.01 -7.75
C LEU A 18 -3.14 -3.74 -8.18
N THR A 19 -4.20 -3.39 -7.46
CA THR A 19 -4.96 -2.16 -7.70
C THR A 19 -5.06 -1.33 -6.43
N ILE A 20 -4.88 -0.01 -6.56
CA ILE A 20 -5.06 0.90 -5.43
C ILE A 20 -6.47 1.49 -5.41
N HIS A 21 -7.08 1.46 -4.24
CA HIS A 21 -8.36 2.04 -3.90
C HIS A 21 -8.18 3.08 -2.78
N ASP A 22 -9.18 3.94 -2.61
CA ASP A 22 -9.24 4.97 -1.56
C ASP A 22 -7.91 5.72 -1.28
N PHE A 23 -7.39 6.45 -2.27
CA PHE A 23 -6.15 7.20 -2.10
C PHE A 23 -6.39 8.49 -1.32
N ARG A 24 -5.70 8.63 -0.20
CA ARG A 24 -5.67 9.80 0.68
C ARG A 24 -4.24 10.28 0.88
N MET A 25 -4.08 11.58 1.01
CA MET A 25 -2.80 12.23 1.28
C MET A 25 -3.01 13.20 2.43
N VAL A 26 -2.21 13.04 3.48
CA VAL A 26 -2.20 13.90 4.64
C VAL A 26 -0.81 14.51 4.73
N GLN A 27 -0.71 15.79 4.41
CA GLN A 27 0.54 16.54 4.52
C GLN A 27 0.65 17.06 5.95
N GLY A 28 1.68 16.61 6.67
CA GLY A 28 2.11 17.19 7.93
C GLY A 28 3.20 18.23 7.73
N ASP A 29 3.62 18.86 8.83
CA ASP A 29 4.72 19.84 8.85
C ASP A 29 6.07 19.21 8.49
N ASP A 30 6.29 17.97 8.95
CA ASP A 30 7.58 17.26 8.84
C ASP A 30 7.54 16.11 7.81
N HIS A 31 6.40 15.45 7.66
CA HIS A 31 6.23 14.31 6.75
C HIS A 31 4.85 14.29 6.09
N THR A 32 4.77 13.68 4.91
CA THR A 32 3.54 13.47 4.16
C THR A 32 3.15 11.99 4.20
N ASN A 33 1.98 11.71 4.79
CA ASN A 33 1.42 10.37 4.83
C ASN A 33 0.55 10.11 3.60
N LEU A 34 0.94 9.12 2.81
CA LEU A 34 0.19 8.62 1.66
C LEU A 34 -0.56 7.37 2.10
N ILE A 35 -1.87 7.48 2.28
CA ILE A 35 -2.72 6.42 2.79
C ILE A 35 -3.54 5.85 1.64
N PHE A 36 -3.48 4.56 1.40
CA PHE A 36 -4.27 3.92 0.34
C PHE A 36 -4.43 2.42 0.58
N ASP A 37 -5.51 1.88 0.03
CA ASP A 37 -5.81 0.45 0.09
C ASP A 37 -5.29 -0.23 -1.18
N VAL A 38 -4.47 -1.26 -1.03
CA VAL A 38 -4.03 -2.12 -2.12
C VAL A 38 -4.88 -3.37 -2.10
N VAL A 39 -5.62 -3.59 -3.17
CA VAL A 39 -6.37 -4.81 -3.39
C VAL A 39 -5.44 -5.85 -4.00
N VAL A 40 -5.28 -6.97 -3.30
CA VAL A 40 -4.51 -8.12 -3.76
C VAL A 40 -5.45 -9.22 -4.27
N PRO A 41 -5.11 -9.89 -5.38
CA PRO A 41 -5.90 -11.00 -5.90
C PRO A 41 -5.80 -12.25 -5.00
N ALA A 42 -6.79 -13.14 -5.11
CA ALA A 42 -6.74 -14.44 -4.44
C ALA A 42 -5.54 -15.26 -4.92
N GLY A 43 -4.80 -15.85 -3.98
CA GLY A 43 -3.56 -16.59 -4.28
C GLY A 43 -2.31 -15.71 -4.39
N PHE A 44 -2.35 -14.46 -3.92
CA PHE A 44 -1.15 -13.63 -3.80
C PHE A 44 -0.26 -14.15 -2.65
N GLU A 45 0.91 -14.68 -3.01
CA GLU A 45 1.82 -15.37 -2.08
C GLU A 45 2.71 -14.42 -1.27
N LEU A 46 2.78 -13.15 -1.65
CA LEU A 46 3.70 -12.20 -1.03
C LEU A 46 3.12 -11.70 0.30
N PRO A 47 3.87 -11.79 1.43
CA PRO A 47 3.37 -11.34 2.72
C PRO A 47 3.03 -9.85 2.71
N GLN A 48 1.88 -9.48 3.28
CA GLN A 48 1.44 -8.08 3.36
C GLN A 48 2.53 -7.15 3.91
N ALA A 49 3.32 -7.57 4.90
CA ALA A 49 4.39 -6.76 5.47
C ALA A 49 5.49 -6.45 4.43
N LYS A 50 5.83 -7.43 3.59
CA LYS A 50 6.82 -7.28 2.53
C LYS A 50 6.29 -6.41 1.38
N LEU A 51 4.99 -6.54 1.06
CA LEU A 51 4.33 -5.69 0.06
C LEU A 51 4.33 -4.23 0.51
N LYS A 52 3.86 -3.98 1.74
CA LYS A 52 3.83 -2.64 2.35
C LYS A 52 5.22 -2.02 2.38
N LYS A 53 6.23 -2.80 2.79
CA LYS A 53 7.62 -2.33 2.85
C LYS A 53 8.15 -1.95 1.47
N GLN A 54 7.97 -2.79 0.45
CA GLN A 54 8.42 -2.47 -0.91
C GLN A 54 7.81 -1.17 -1.43
N ILE A 55 6.49 -1.02 -1.27
CA ILE A 55 5.79 0.20 -1.70
C ILE A 55 6.25 1.43 -0.92
N ALA A 56 6.50 1.27 0.39
CA ALA A 56 6.99 2.36 1.23
C ALA A 56 8.43 2.77 0.86
N ASP A 57 9.34 1.81 0.67
CA ASP A 57 10.72 2.05 0.22
C ASP A 57 10.72 2.77 -1.14
N GLU A 58 9.96 2.30 -2.14
CA GLU A 58 9.89 2.96 -3.45
C GLU A 58 9.36 4.40 -3.37
N LEU A 59 8.35 4.66 -2.54
CA LEU A 59 7.82 6.02 -2.34
C LEU A 59 8.80 6.91 -1.59
N HIS A 60 9.53 6.35 -0.61
CA HIS A 60 10.55 7.06 0.14
C HIS A 60 11.76 7.40 -0.73
N GLU A 61 12.17 6.51 -1.65
CA GLU A 61 13.21 6.79 -2.64
C GLU A 61 12.83 7.91 -3.61
N LYS A 62 11.53 8.15 -3.84
CA LYS A 62 11.07 9.30 -4.62
C LYS A 62 11.13 10.59 -3.84
N ASP A 63 10.76 10.55 -2.55
CA ASP A 63 10.80 11.68 -1.65
C ASP A 63 10.96 11.19 -0.20
N ASN A 64 12.05 11.58 0.46
CA ASN A 64 12.33 11.14 1.83
C ASN A 64 11.24 11.56 2.82
N ASN A 65 10.37 12.51 2.47
CA ASN A 65 9.27 12.93 3.32
C ASN A 65 7.98 12.14 3.07
N PHE A 66 7.96 11.20 2.12
CA PHE A 66 6.78 10.38 1.82
C PHE A 66 6.77 9.11 2.66
N PHE A 67 5.72 8.98 3.45
CA PHE A 67 5.45 7.81 4.29
C PHE A 67 4.21 7.10 3.75
N ALA A 68 4.40 5.90 3.20
CA ALA A 68 3.30 5.11 2.65
C ALA A 68 2.62 4.28 3.74
N VAL A 69 1.37 4.62 4.04
CA VAL A 69 0.48 3.87 4.92
C VAL A 69 -0.42 3.00 4.06
N VAL A 70 0.08 1.82 3.73
CA VAL A 70 -0.62 0.89 2.83
C VAL A 70 -1.42 -0.12 3.62
N THR A 71 -2.72 -0.20 3.35
CA THR A 71 -3.59 -1.27 3.84
C THR A 71 -3.71 -2.32 2.74
N VAL A 72 -3.49 -3.60 3.09
CA VAL A 72 -3.68 -4.68 2.12
C VAL A 72 -5.10 -5.21 2.32
N ASP A 73 -5.95 -4.94 1.34
CA ASP A 73 -7.28 -5.50 1.25
C ASP A 73 -7.23 -6.72 0.35
N TYR A 74 -7.71 -7.85 0.84
CA TYR A 74 -7.83 -9.02 0.00
C TYR A 74 -9.24 -9.00 -0.57
N SER A 75 -9.39 -9.17 -1.88
CA SER A 75 -10.70 -9.34 -2.51
C SER A 75 -11.29 -10.71 -2.16
N TYR A 76 -11.55 -10.95 -0.87
CA TYR A 76 -12.31 -12.08 -0.38
C TYR A 76 -13.76 -11.65 -0.32
N ALA A 77 -14.57 -12.22 -1.20
CA ALA A 77 -15.98 -12.39 -0.90
C ALA A 77 -16.07 -13.20 0.40
N SER A 78 -16.32 -12.52 1.52
CA SER A 78 -16.66 -13.07 2.84
C SER A 78 -15.62 -13.96 3.53
N GLY A 79 -14.92 -13.39 4.52
CA GLY A 79 -14.54 -14.10 5.75
C GLY A 79 -13.11 -14.65 5.84
N MET A 80 -12.25 -13.97 6.60
CA MET A 80 -11.54 -14.50 7.80
C MET A 80 -10.25 -13.71 8.13
N THR A 81 -10.27 -13.16 9.35
CA THR A 81 -9.17 -12.99 10.34
C THR A 81 -7.83 -12.45 9.86
N GLN A 82 -7.60 -11.15 10.17
CA GLN A 82 -6.26 -10.63 10.43
C GLN A 82 -5.63 -11.47 11.57
N PRO A 83 -4.38 -11.95 11.45
CA PRO A 83 -3.69 -12.51 12.60
C PRO A 83 -3.49 -11.39 13.64
N GLU A 84 -4.02 -11.66 14.82
CA GLU A 84 -3.85 -10.88 16.05
C GLU A 84 -2.36 -10.55 16.23
N LYS A 85 -2.05 -9.26 16.41
CA LYS A 85 -0.71 -8.84 16.83
C LYS A 85 -0.44 -9.48 18.20
N THR A 86 0.41 -10.49 18.24
CA THR A 86 0.94 -11.01 19.51
C THR A 86 1.95 -10.01 20.05
N GLU A 87 1.59 -9.32 21.12
CA GLU A 87 2.53 -8.73 22.09
C GLU A 87 2.96 -9.78 23.12
#